data_AF-A0A7V9H805-F1
#
_entry.id   AF-A0A7V9H805-F1
#
_cell.length_a   1.000
_cell.length_b   1.000
_cell.length_c   1.000
_cell.angle_alpha   90.00
_cell.angle_beta   90.00
_cell.angle_gamma   90.00
#
_symmetry.space_group_name_H-M   'P 1'
#
loop_
_entity.id
_entity.type
_entity.pdbx_description
1 polymer ?
#
loop_
_entity_poly.entity_id
_entity_poly.type
_entity_poly.pdbx_seq_one_letter_code
_entity_poly.pdbx_strand_id
1 'polypeptide(L)'
;MPTAAEWEEIKRLRREVYELRWANEIIEGRFGVFRDRARCGPSEVSVFIDEHRARFGVEPICRTLGVSASAFCHRATGARSARAVEDQRLLGVIERVPAANYHAYGYRGTWKALLRAGERCGRDHVKRLMRPHGIQGAKRRGKPWRTTIADPAALRSPDLVNRDFTADRPDALWLADFTYLRCWEGLVFFSFVIGAYSRRVVGWQFAGHMRTDLVLDALRMALTRRQDGADVELVHHSDAGSQGGLNRSSQQRVRAVKHRLQMTLGC
;
A
#
# COMPACT_ATOMS: atom_id res chain seq x y z
N MET A 1 -22.50 -15.29 -78.58
CA MET A 1 -21.34 -14.50 -78.14
C MET A 1 -21.86 -13.45 -77.18
N PRO A 2 -21.29 -13.31 -75.98
CA PRO A 2 -21.75 -12.30 -75.02
C PRO A 2 -21.59 -10.89 -75.62
N THR A 3 -22.57 -10.03 -75.39
CA THR A 3 -22.56 -8.62 -75.72
C THR A 3 -21.52 -7.86 -74.87
N ALA A 4 -21.12 -6.66 -75.29
CA ALA A 4 -20.13 -5.86 -74.56
C ALA A 4 -20.58 -5.53 -73.11
N ALA A 5 -21.89 -5.36 -72.89
CA ALA A 5 -22.46 -5.16 -71.56
C ALA A 5 -22.36 -6.43 -70.69
N GLU A 6 -22.62 -7.61 -71.25
CA GLU A 6 -22.45 -8.89 -70.56
C GLU A 6 -20.98 -9.16 -70.20
N TRP A 7 -20.03 -8.70 -71.03
CA TRP A 7 -18.60 -8.80 -70.72
C TRP A 7 -18.16 -7.92 -69.55
N GLU A 8 -18.64 -6.67 -69.47
CA GLU A 8 -18.37 -5.80 -68.33
C GLU A 8 -19.02 -6.33 -67.04
N GLU A 9 -20.23 -6.89 -67.15
CA GLU A 9 -20.91 -7.52 -66.03
C GLU A 9 -20.14 -8.76 -65.52
N ILE A 10 -19.65 -9.61 -66.41
CA ILE A 10 -18.82 -10.77 -66.06
C ILE A 10 -17.51 -10.33 -65.40
N LYS A 11 -16.88 -9.24 -65.87
CA LYS A 11 -15.66 -8.71 -65.22
C LYS A 11 -15.96 -8.20 -63.80
N ARG A 12 -17.07 -7.45 -63.64
CA ARG A 12 -17.51 -6.94 -62.33
C ARG A 12 -17.76 -8.08 -61.36
N LEU A 13 -18.58 -9.06 -61.76
CA LEU A 13 -18.91 -10.23 -60.93
C LEU A 13 -17.68 -11.06 -60.61
N ARG A 14 -16.75 -11.25 -61.55
CA ARG A 14 -15.48 -11.94 -61.26
C ARG A 14 -14.64 -11.21 -60.24
N ARG A 15 -14.57 -9.88 -60.31
CA ARG A 15 -13.87 -9.07 -59.31
C ARG A 15 -14.56 -9.17 -57.95
N GLU A 16 -15.89 -9.12 -57.91
CA GLU A 16 -16.67 -9.24 -56.67
C GLU A 16 -16.51 -10.62 -56.03
N VAL A 17 -16.61 -11.70 -56.80
CA VAL A 17 -16.37 -13.07 -56.33
C VAL A 17 -14.94 -13.23 -55.81
N TYR A 18 -13.96 -12.61 -56.46
CA TYR A 18 -12.57 -12.62 -55.99
C TYR A 18 -12.42 -11.91 -54.64
N GLU A 19 -12.93 -10.68 -54.52
CA GLU A 19 -12.90 -9.90 -53.27
C GLU A 19 -13.64 -10.61 -52.13
N LEU A 20 -14.78 -11.22 -52.41
CA LEU A 20 -15.56 -11.96 -51.42
C LEU A 20 -14.85 -13.25 -50.97
N ARG A 21 -14.24 -13.99 -51.91
CA ARG A 21 -13.42 -15.16 -51.56
C ARG A 21 -12.20 -14.76 -50.73
N TRP A 22 -11.56 -13.65 -51.09
CA TRP A 22 -10.42 -13.09 -50.38
C TRP A 22 -10.79 -12.62 -48.96
N ALA A 23 -11.94 -11.95 -48.79
CA ALA A 23 -12.46 -11.55 -47.49
C ALA A 23 -12.85 -12.75 -46.62
N ASN A 24 -13.47 -13.78 -47.21
CA ASN A 24 -13.80 -15.01 -46.52
C ASN A 24 -12.56 -15.73 -46.02
N GLU A 25 -11.47 -15.78 -46.79
CA GLU A 25 -10.21 -16.40 -46.37
C GLU A 25 -9.58 -15.66 -45.16
N ILE A 26 -9.66 -14.33 -45.13
CA ILE A 26 -9.24 -13.53 -43.97
C ILE A 26 -10.13 -13.82 -42.76
N ILE A 27 -11.43 -13.97 -42.96
CA ILE A 27 -12.40 -14.30 -41.90
C ILE A 27 -12.19 -15.75 -41.40
N GLU A 28 -11.87 -16.70 -42.27
CA GLU A 28 -11.52 -18.08 -41.89
C GLU A 28 -10.24 -18.13 -41.07
N GLY A 29 -9.20 -17.38 -41.45
CA GLY A 29 -7.99 -17.21 -40.64
C GLY A 29 -8.26 -16.56 -39.28
N ARG A 30 -9.29 -15.69 -39.20
CA ARG A 30 -9.74 -15.04 -37.96
C ARG A 30 -10.35 -16.02 -36.96
N PHE A 31 -11.03 -17.09 -37.40
CA PHE A 31 -11.77 -18.01 -36.52
C PHE A 31 -10.87 -18.78 -35.52
N GLY A 32 -9.55 -18.82 -35.73
CA GLY A 32 -8.59 -19.36 -34.76
C GLY A 32 -8.14 -18.37 -33.68
N VAL A 33 -8.18 -17.06 -33.97
CA VAL A 33 -7.57 -16.01 -33.12
C VAL A 33 -8.62 -15.20 -32.35
N PHE A 34 -9.81 -15.00 -32.92
CA PHE A 34 -10.83 -14.13 -32.34
C PHE A 34 -12.11 -14.92 -32.03
N ARG A 35 -12.26 -15.35 -30.77
CA ARG A 35 -13.48 -16.03 -30.31
C ARG A 35 -14.68 -15.07 -30.28
N ASP A 36 -15.85 -15.68 -30.51
CA ASP A 36 -17.17 -15.10 -30.70
C ASP A 36 -17.47 -13.81 -29.90
N ARG A 37 -17.96 -12.78 -30.60
CA ARG A 37 -18.59 -11.54 -30.12
C ARG A 37 -17.82 -10.63 -29.16
N ALA A 38 -16.60 -10.93 -28.75
CA ALA A 38 -15.77 -9.99 -27.99
C ALA A 38 -15.11 -8.97 -28.93
N ARG A 39 -15.11 -7.68 -28.53
CA ARG A 39 -14.34 -6.63 -29.21
C ARG A 39 -12.86 -7.01 -29.09
N CYS A 40 -12.25 -7.38 -30.20
CA CYS A 40 -10.86 -7.85 -30.25
C CYS A 40 -9.91 -6.84 -29.61
N GLY A 41 -8.98 -7.31 -28.78
CA GLY A 41 -8.01 -6.43 -28.14
C GLY A 41 -7.12 -5.74 -29.20
N PRO A 42 -6.72 -4.48 -29.03
CA PRO A 42 -5.82 -3.80 -29.97
C PRO A 42 -4.50 -4.56 -30.23
N SER A 43 -4.04 -5.35 -29.26
CA SER A 43 -2.87 -6.22 -29.35
C SER A 43 -3.10 -7.43 -30.25
N GLU A 44 -4.24 -8.13 -30.10
CA GLU A 44 -4.58 -9.32 -30.89
C GLU A 44 -4.74 -8.97 -32.38
N VAL A 45 -5.38 -7.83 -32.65
CA VAL A 45 -5.51 -7.28 -34.01
C VAL A 45 -4.14 -6.98 -34.61
N SER A 46 -3.23 -6.41 -33.82
CA SER A 46 -1.89 -6.07 -34.31
C SER A 46 -1.06 -7.32 -34.62
N VAL A 47 -1.13 -8.36 -33.77
CA VAL A 47 -0.49 -9.66 -34.00
C VAL A 47 -1.00 -10.32 -35.28
N PHE A 48 -2.32 -10.37 -35.47
CA PHE A 48 -2.91 -10.96 -36.67
C PHE A 48 -2.49 -10.24 -37.96
N ILE A 49 -2.47 -8.89 -37.93
CA ILE A 49 -1.98 -8.10 -39.06
C ILE A 49 -0.51 -8.42 -39.32
N ASP A 50 0.33 -8.51 -38.29
CA ASP A 50 1.76 -8.79 -38.45
C ASP A 50 2.04 -10.19 -39.02
N GLU A 51 1.28 -11.20 -38.62
CA GLU A 51 1.41 -12.57 -39.11
C GLU A 51 0.96 -12.71 -40.57
N HIS A 52 -0.06 -11.96 -40.99
CA HIS A 52 -0.71 -12.15 -42.28
C HIS A 52 -0.44 -11.03 -43.31
N ARG A 53 0.26 -9.94 -42.92
CA ARG A 53 0.58 -8.80 -43.81
C ARG A 53 1.35 -9.21 -45.07
N ALA A 54 2.18 -10.25 -44.99
CA ALA A 54 2.96 -10.75 -46.12
C ALA A 54 2.09 -11.45 -47.17
N ARG A 55 0.95 -12.01 -46.75
CA ARG A 55 0.04 -12.77 -47.61
C ARG A 55 -1.10 -11.92 -48.15
N PHE A 56 -1.70 -11.06 -47.33
CA PHE A 56 -2.90 -10.31 -47.70
C PHE A 56 -2.70 -8.79 -47.80
N GLY A 57 -1.57 -8.26 -47.34
CA GLY A 57 -1.36 -6.81 -47.20
C GLY A 57 -2.12 -6.21 -46.00
N VAL A 58 -1.62 -5.08 -45.49
CA VAL A 58 -2.16 -4.44 -44.27
C VAL A 58 -3.56 -3.84 -44.50
N GLU A 59 -3.77 -3.18 -45.64
CA GLU A 59 -5.02 -2.47 -45.96
C GLU A 59 -6.23 -3.42 -46.12
N PRO A 60 -6.13 -4.54 -46.86
CA PRO A 60 -7.22 -5.51 -46.97
C PRO A 60 -7.60 -6.13 -45.62
N ILE A 61 -6.61 -6.49 -44.79
CA ILE A 61 -6.85 -7.02 -43.45
C ILE A 61 -7.57 -5.97 -42.57
N CYS A 62 -7.10 -4.73 -42.60
CA CYS A 62 -7.69 -3.63 -41.82
C CYS A 62 -9.15 -3.37 -42.21
N ARG A 63 -9.45 -3.39 -43.52
CA ARG A 63 -10.80 -3.22 -44.06
C ARG A 63 -11.74 -4.33 -43.61
N THR A 64 -11.31 -5.59 -43.71
CA THR A 64 -12.10 -6.75 -43.31
C THR A 64 -12.32 -6.81 -41.79
N LEU A 65 -11.35 -6.37 -40.99
CA LEU A 65 -11.46 -6.33 -39.53
C LEU A 65 -12.15 -5.06 -38.99
N GLY A 66 -12.45 -4.07 -39.84
CA GLY A 66 -13.05 -2.80 -39.43
C GLY A 66 -12.13 -1.92 -38.59
N VAL A 67 -10.81 -1.99 -38.81
CA VAL A 67 -9.80 -1.21 -38.09
C VAL A 67 -9.08 -0.22 -39.00
N SER A 68 -8.60 0.88 -38.44
CA SER A 68 -7.85 1.88 -39.22
C SER A 68 -6.41 1.45 -39.45
N ALA A 69 -5.98 1.41 -40.72
CA ALA A 69 -4.60 1.14 -41.12
C ALA A 69 -3.64 2.20 -40.57
N SER A 70 -4.03 3.48 -40.53
CA SER A 70 -3.19 4.54 -39.94
C SER A 70 -3.01 4.37 -38.43
N ALA A 71 -4.05 3.89 -37.74
CA ALA A 71 -3.96 3.58 -36.32
C ALA A 71 -3.09 2.34 -36.04
N PHE A 72 -3.08 1.35 -36.95
CA PHE A 72 -2.15 0.22 -36.89
C PHE A 72 -0.71 0.69 -37.10
N CYS A 73 -0.41 1.44 -38.17
CA CYS A 73 0.93 1.96 -38.44
C CYS A 73 1.47 2.82 -37.30
N HIS A 74 0.64 3.69 -36.71
CA HIS A 74 1.02 4.50 -35.55
C HIS A 74 1.30 3.66 -34.29
N ARG A 75 0.66 2.48 -34.13
CA ARG A 75 1.03 1.55 -33.05
C ARG A 75 2.30 0.77 -33.38
N ALA A 76 2.47 0.38 -34.65
CA ALA A 76 3.61 -0.36 -35.15
C ALA A 76 4.93 0.43 -35.07
N THR A 77 4.88 1.76 -35.14
CA THR A 77 6.07 2.61 -34.91
C THR A 77 6.61 2.53 -33.47
N GLY A 78 5.86 1.95 -32.52
CA GLY A 78 6.30 1.81 -31.14
C GLY A 78 6.42 3.14 -30.38
N ALA A 79 5.88 4.23 -30.93
CA ALA A 79 5.91 5.54 -30.31
C ALA A 79 5.16 5.51 -28.97
N ARG A 80 5.91 5.66 -27.87
CA ARG A 80 5.34 5.63 -26.52
C ARG A 80 4.57 6.91 -26.27
N SER A 81 3.34 6.78 -25.79
CA SER A 81 2.55 7.95 -25.41
C SER A 81 3.25 8.75 -24.32
N ALA A 82 3.04 10.07 -24.28
CA ALA A 82 3.57 10.93 -23.21
C ALA A 82 3.24 10.38 -21.81
N ARG A 83 2.06 9.77 -21.65
CA ARG A 83 1.65 9.08 -20.43
C ARG A 83 2.52 7.87 -20.10
N ALA A 84 2.88 7.04 -21.09
CA ALA A 84 3.73 5.88 -20.89
C ALA A 84 5.19 6.25 -20.58
N VAL A 85 5.65 7.41 -21.05
CA VAL A 85 6.95 7.99 -20.70
C VAL A 85 6.93 8.49 -19.26
N GLU A 86 5.91 9.28 -18.89
CA GLU A 86 5.76 9.79 -17.52
C GLU A 86 5.55 8.66 -16.49
N ASP A 87 4.78 7.62 -16.85
CA ASP A 87 4.59 6.44 -16.00
C ASP A 87 5.92 5.76 -15.68
N GLN A 88 6.83 5.67 -16.65
CA GLN A 88 8.15 5.08 -16.43
C GLN A 88 9.06 5.98 -15.61
N ARG A 89 9.03 7.30 -15.85
CA ARG A 89 9.75 8.28 -15.02
C ARG A 89 9.32 8.15 -13.56
N LEU A 90 8.01 8.18 -13.31
CA LEU A 90 7.44 8.11 -11.96
C LEU A 90 7.71 6.75 -11.31
N LEU A 91 7.67 5.65 -12.07
CA LEU A 91 8.02 4.32 -11.57
C LEU A 91 9.45 4.27 -11.02
N GLY A 92 10.43 4.83 -11.75
CA GLY A 92 11.81 4.88 -11.28
C GLY A 92 12.02 5.73 -10.02
N VAL A 93 11.13 6.69 -9.75
CA VAL A 93 11.10 7.39 -8.46
C VAL A 93 10.45 6.52 -7.38
N ILE A 94 9.33 5.88 -7.69
CA ILE A 94 8.61 4.97 -6.78
C ILE A 94 9.51 3.84 -6.29
N GLU A 95 10.34 3.25 -7.15
CA GLU A 95 11.22 2.12 -6.79
C GLU A 95 12.31 2.49 -5.77
N ARG A 96 12.73 3.76 -5.72
CA ARG A 96 13.75 4.24 -4.77
C ARG A 96 13.19 4.46 -3.36
N VAL A 97 11.89 4.71 -3.23
CA VAL A 97 11.25 5.03 -1.94
C VAL A 97 11.22 3.83 -0.96
N PRO A 98 10.88 2.59 -1.38
CA PRO A 98 10.92 1.42 -0.51
C PRO A 98 12.29 1.13 0.09
N ALA A 99 13.37 1.26 -0.70
CA ALA A 99 14.72 0.99 -0.24
C ALA A 99 15.13 1.90 0.93
N ALA A 100 14.78 3.19 0.85
CA ALA A 100 15.04 4.16 1.93
C ALA A 100 14.18 3.93 3.20
N ASN A 101 13.13 3.11 3.12
CA ASN A 101 12.15 2.90 4.19
C ASN A 101 12.00 1.42 4.58
N TYR A 102 13.01 0.59 4.31
CA TYR A 102 13.01 -0.85 4.63
C TYR A 102 11.77 -1.59 4.11
N HIS A 103 11.26 -1.17 2.94
CA HIS A 103 10.02 -1.66 2.35
C HIS A 103 8.78 -1.57 3.26
N ALA A 104 8.80 -0.74 4.30
CA ALA A 104 7.69 -0.60 5.24
C ALA A 104 6.45 0.06 4.59
N TYR A 105 6.65 0.93 3.60
CA TYR A 105 5.59 1.73 3.01
C TYR A 105 4.82 0.97 1.93
N GLY A 106 3.51 0.84 2.12
CA GLY A 106 2.57 0.56 1.03
C GLY A 106 2.24 1.81 0.22
N TYR A 107 1.38 1.68 -0.79
CA TYR A 107 1.10 2.76 -1.75
C TYR A 107 0.71 4.12 -1.13
N ARG A 108 0.00 4.12 0.01
CA ARG A 108 -0.35 5.36 0.73
C ARG A 108 0.86 6.05 1.36
N GLY A 109 1.76 5.26 1.94
CA GLY A 109 3.01 5.75 2.53
C GLY A 109 3.94 6.28 1.45
N THR A 110 4.10 5.51 0.36
CA THR A 110 4.87 5.91 -0.81
C THR A 110 4.36 7.21 -1.43
N TRP A 111 3.04 7.34 -1.65
CA TRP A 111 2.43 8.58 -2.14
C TRP A 111 2.73 9.79 -1.25
N LYS A 112 2.61 9.66 0.08
CA LYS A 112 2.95 10.74 1.02
C LYS A 112 4.45 11.07 1.03
N ALA A 113 5.31 10.09 0.80
CA ALA A 113 6.76 10.31 0.71
C ALA A 113 7.10 11.06 -0.58
N LEU A 114 6.47 10.70 -1.71
CA LEU A 114 6.62 11.40 -2.99
C LEU A 114 6.15 12.86 -2.90
N LEU A 115 5.00 13.12 -2.28
CA LEU A 115 4.53 14.49 -2.07
C LEU A 115 5.51 15.33 -1.23
N ARG A 116 6.11 14.75 -0.18
CA ARG A 116 7.13 15.43 0.63
C ARG A 116 8.42 15.68 -0.14
N ALA A 117 8.74 14.84 -1.12
CA ALA A 117 9.87 15.01 -2.02
C ALA A 117 9.58 15.97 -3.19
N GLY A 118 8.39 16.59 -3.23
CA GLY A 118 8.00 17.55 -4.27
C GLY A 118 7.42 16.94 -5.55
N GLU A 119 7.20 15.62 -5.59
CA GLU A 119 6.63 14.95 -6.76
C GLU A 119 5.11 15.14 -6.85
N ARG A 120 4.62 15.70 -7.96
CA ARG A 120 3.19 15.88 -8.22
C ARG A 120 2.58 14.62 -8.83
N CYS A 121 2.14 13.70 -7.98
CA CYS A 121 1.46 12.48 -8.42
C CYS A 121 0.17 12.21 -7.65
N GLY A 122 -0.80 11.62 -8.34
CA GLY A 122 -2.06 11.19 -7.73
C GLY A 122 -1.90 9.90 -6.93
N ARG A 123 -2.62 9.75 -5.81
CA ARG A 123 -2.59 8.54 -4.97
C ARG A 123 -2.88 7.26 -5.77
N ASP A 124 -3.90 7.31 -6.63
CA ASP A 124 -4.34 6.14 -7.38
C ASP A 124 -3.44 5.85 -8.60
N HIS A 125 -2.70 6.85 -9.06
CA HIS A 125 -1.62 6.69 -10.05
C HIS A 125 -0.47 5.87 -9.46
N VAL A 126 -0.02 6.21 -8.25
CA VAL A 126 0.99 5.44 -7.51
C VAL A 126 0.53 4.00 -7.27
N LYS A 127 -0.72 3.82 -6.82
CA LYS A 127 -1.32 2.48 -6.64
C LYS A 127 -1.33 1.67 -7.94
N ARG A 128 -1.72 2.29 -9.06
CA ARG A 128 -1.75 1.64 -10.38
C ARG A 128 -0.36 1.22 -10.85
N LEU A 129 0.67 2.03 -10.61
CA LEU A 129 2.06 1.69 -11.00
C LEU A 129 2.65 0.61 -10.09
N MET A 130 2.40 0.66 -8.79
CA MET A 130 2.95 -0.31 -7.84
C MET A 130 2.37 -1.73 -8.02
N ARG A 131 1.09 -1.85 -8.37
CA ARG A 131 0.39 -3.15 -8.46
C ARG A 131 1.02 -4.13 -9.47
N PRO A 132 1.26 -3.79 -10.75
CA PRO A 132 1.87 -4.69 -11.72
C PRO A 132 3.37 -4.94 -11.44
N HIS A 133 4.07 -3.99 -10.81
CA HIS A 133 5.51 -4.12 -10.50
C HIS A 133 5.79 -4.83 -9.17
N GLY A 134 4.75 -5.39 -8.51
CA GLY A 134 4.92 -6.13 -7.26
C GLY A 134 5.42 -5.29 -6.08
N ILE A 135 5.45 -3.96 -6.20
CA ILE A 135 5.93 -3.07 -5.15
C ILE A 135 4.86 -3.01 -4.07
N GLN A 136 5.14 -3.66 -2.94
CA GLN A 136 4.22 -3.73 -1.81
C GLN A 136 4.94 -3.31 -0.53
N GLY A 137 4.19 -2.65 0.35
CA GLY A 137 4.68 -2.41 1.70
C GLY A 137 4.68 -3.70 2.50
N ALA A 138 5.54 -3.75 3.52
CA ALA A 138 5.62 -4.83 4.47
C ALA A 138 4.22 -5.09 5.07
N LYS A 139 3.59 -6.19 4.67
CA LYS A 139 2.43 -6.72 5.37
C LYS A 139 2.95 -7.34 6.66
N ARG A 140 2.40 -6.96 7.82
CA ARG A 140 2.58 -7.72 9.06
C ARG A 140 2.10 -9.15 8.78
N ARG A 141 3.02 -10.09 8.49
CA ARG A 141 2.73 -11.52 8.52
C ARG A 141 2.14 -11.82 9.90
N GLY A 142 1.10 -12.65 9.93
CA GLY A 142 0.28 -12.93 11.10
C GLY A 142 1.13 -13.05 12.37
N LYS A 143 0.77 -12.27 13.40
CA LYS A 143 1.46 -12.32 14.69
C LYS A 143 1.45 -13.77 15.19
N PRO A 144 2.61 -14.41 15.42
CA PRO A 144 2.66 -15.74 16.03
C PRO A 144 2.19 -15.73 17.49
N TRP A 145 2.14 -14.56 18.11
CA TRP A 145 1.79 -14.37 19.52
C TRP A 145 0.67 -13.34 19.66
N ARG A 146 -0.40 -13.74 20.34
CA ARG A 146 -1.47 -12.85 20.78
C ARG A 146 -1.06 -12.31 22.14
N THR A 147 -0.60 -11.06 22.18
CA THR A 147 -0.28 -10.37 23.44
C THR A 147 -1.56 -10.15 24.23
N THR A 148 -2.60 -9.63 23.59
CA THR A 148 -3.78 -9.14 24.30
C THR A 148 -4.97 -10.08 24.18
N ILE A 149 -5.46 -10.58 25.32
CA ILE A 149 -6.76 -11.24 25.44
C ILE A 149 -7.66 -10.26 26.18
N ALA A 150 -8.48 -9.52 25.44
CA ALA A 150 -9.40 -8.55 26.02
C ALA A 150 -10.31 -9.25 27.05
N ASP A 151 -10.27 -8.78 28.29
CA ASP A 151 -11.22 -9.16 29.33
C ASP A 151 -12.35 -8.11 29.34
N PRO A 152 -13.58 -8.47 28.93
CA PRO A 152 -14.71 -7.56 28.93
C PRO A 152 -15.14 -7.11 30.33
N ALA A 153 -14.80 -7.87 31.38
CA ALA A 153 -15.16 -7.58 32.77
C ALA A 153 -14.09 -6.74 33.49
N ALA A 154 -12.97 -6.42 32.84
CA ALA A 154 -11.92 -5.61 33.41
C ALA A 154 -12.42 -4.18 33.71
N LEU A 155 -12.34 -3.76 34.98
CA LEU A 155 -12.57 -2.37 35.36
C LEU A 155 -11.58 -1.49 34.59
N ARG A 156 -12.12 -0.59 33.77
CA ARG A 156 -11.32 0.36 32.99
C ARG A 156 -11.19 1.66 33.75
N SER A 157 -9.95 2.09 34.03
CA SER A 157 -9.72 3.46 34.49
C SER A 157 -10.28 4.47 33.48
N PRO A 158 -10.83 5.60 33.94
CA PRO A 158 -11.40 6.63 33.06
C PRO A 158 -10.35 7.19 32.10
N ASP A 159 -10.77 7.52 30.88
CA ASP A 159 -9.91 8.18 29.88
C ASP A 159 -9.75 9.68 30.17
N LEU A 160 -8.77 10.00 31.00
CA LEU A 160 -8.30 11.34 31.35
C LEU A 160 -7.66 12.08 30.16
N VAL A 161 -7.19 11.37 29.13
CA VAL A 161 -6.51 11.96 27.96
C VAL A 161 -7.50 12.30 26.86
N ASN A 162 -8.66 11.62 26.79
CA ASN A 162 -9.69 11.83 25.76
C ASN A 162 -9.11 11.85 24.33
N ARG A 163 -8.07 11.03 24.09
CA ARG A 163 -7.28 10.98 22.83
C ARG A 163 -6.57 12.28 22.42
N ASP A 164 -6.44 13.24 23.32
CA ASP A 164 -5.58 14.41 23.13
C ASP A 164 -4.18 14.15 23.72
N PHE A 165 -3.24 13.79 22.85
CA PHE A 165 -1.85 13.50 23.23
C PHE A 165 -0.94 14.74 23.19
N THR A 166 -1.52 15.94 23.29
CA THR A 166 -0.76 17.17 23.40
C THR A 166 -0.42 17.49 24.86
N ALA A 167 0.69 18.17 25.07
CA ALA A 167 1.11 18.67 26.36
C ALA A 167 1.72 20.04 26.17
N ASP A 168 1.40 20.96 27.07
CA ASP A 168 1.81 22.37 27.08
C ASP A 168 3.13 22.60 27.83
N ARG A 169 3.51 21.65 28.70
CA ARG A 169 4.74 21.69 29.50
C ARG A 169 5.40 20.31 29.64
N PRO A 170 6.72 20.25 29.93
CA PRO A 170 7.36 19.01 30.33
C PRO A 170 6.62 18.36 31.50
N ASP A 171 6.63 17.04 31.55
CA ASP A 171 6.15 16.27 32.70
C ASP A 171 4.66 16.40 33.07
N ALA A 172 3.84 16.98 32.19
CA ALA A 172 2.37 17.00 32.30
C ALA A 172 1.71 15.69 31.84
N LEU A 173 2.19 15.10 30.74
CA LEU A 173 1.66 13.86 30.16
C LEU A 173 2.80 12.94 29.73
N TRP A 174 2.76 11.71 30.24
CA TRP A 174 3.64 10.62 29.83
C TRP A 174 2.83 9.52 29.16
N LEU A 175 3.36 9.02 28.04
CA LEU A 175 2.82 7.93 27.26
C LEU A 175 3.68 6.70 27.48
N ALA A 176 3.09 5.64 28.01
CA ALA A 176 3.71 4.33 28.11
C ALA A 176 3.24 3.43 26.98
N ASP A 177 4.18 2.66 26.46
CA ASP A 177 3.89 1.55 25.56
C ASP A 177 4.77 0.35 25.92
N PHE A 178 4.30 -0.80 25.46
CA PHE A 178 4.94 -2.09 25.64
C PHE A 178 4.92 -2.85 24.32
N THR A 179 6.10 -3.26 23.88
CA THR A 179 6.29 -3.98 22.63
C THR A 179 7.27 -5.12 22.82
N TYR A 180 7.49 -5.88 21.76
CA TYR A 180 8.50 -6.93 21.71
C TYR A 180 9.40 -6.68 20.50
N LEU A 181 10.65 -7.05 20.64
CA LEU A 181 11.68 -6.98 19.60
C LEU A 181 12.20 -8.39 19.34
N ARG A 182 12.40 -8.71 18.06
CA ARG A 182 13.09 -9.93 17.66
C ARG A 182 14.58 -9.60 17.58
N CYS A 183 15.39 -10.26 18.38
CA CYS A 183 16.85 -10.23 18.29
C CYS A 183 17.40 -11.59 17.84
N TRP A 184 18.70 -11.66 17.62
CA TRP A 184 19.39 -12.89 17.21
C TRP A 184 19.31 -14.01 18.26
N GLU A 185 19.22 -13.63 19.54
CA GLU A 185 19.17 -14.55 20.69
C GLU A 185 17.74 -14.92 21.08
N GLY A 186 16.72 -14.34 20.44
CA GLY A 186 15.32 -14.66 20.71
C GLY A 186 14.38 -13.47 20.71
N LEU A 187 13.31 -13.58 21.50
CA LEU A 187 12.32 -12.54 21.69
C LEU A 187 12.62 -11.77 22.97
N VAL A 188 12.77 -10.46 22.87
CA VAL A 188 12.91 -9.57 24.02
C VAL A 188 11.69 -8.69 24.11
N PHE A 189 11.18 -8.51 25.32
CA PHE A 189 10.10 -7.58 25.62
C PHE A 189 10.66 -6.24 26.05
N PHE A 190 10.03 -5.16 25.61
CA PHE A 190 10.49 -3.79 25.81
C PHE A 190 9.32 -2.93 26.29
N SER A 191 9.49 -2.27 27.44
CA SER A 191 8.58 -1.24 27.91
C SER A 191 9.29 0.10 27.93
N PHE A 192 8.60 1.16 27.54
CA PHE A 192 9.14 2.50 27.53
C PHE A 192 8.09 3.55 27.86
N VAL A 193 8.56 4.67 28.39
CA VAL A 193 7.77 5.85 28.76
C VAL A 193 8.33 7.05 28.01
N ILE A 194 7.48 7.77 27.27
CA ILE A 194 7.81 8.97 26.51
C ILE A 194 7.09 10.18 27.10
N GLY A 195 7.78 11.30 27.22
CA GLY A 195 7.13 12.59 27.51
C GLY A 195 6.41 13.15 26.28
N ALA A 196 5.13 13.49 26.40
CA ALA A 196 4.33 14.01 25.28
C ALA A 196 4.84 15.38 24.77
N TYR A 197 5.31 16.24 25.68
CA TYR A 197 5.91 17.54 25.36
C TYR A 197 7.29 17.40 24.72
N SER A 198 8.23 16.75 25.42
CA SER A 198 9.64 16.70 25.02
C SER A 198 9.95 15.66 23.95
N ARG A 199 9.05 14.68 23.75
CA ARG A 199 9.24 13.48 22.90
C ARG A 199 10.44 12.62 23.28
N ARG A 200 11.02 12.84 24.47
CA ARG A 200 12.14 12.06 25.00
C ARG A 200 11.62 10.79 25.67
N VAL A 201 12.38 9.70 25.52
CA VAL A 201 12.20 8.50 26.34
C VAL A 201 12.74 8.80 27.74
N VAL A 202 11.85 8.86 28.72
CA VAL A 202 12.18 9.23 30.11
C VAL A 202 12.51 7.99 30.96
N GLY A 203 11.92 6.84 30.64
CA GLY A 203 12.23 5.56 31.26
C GLY A 203 11.97 4.40 30.30
N TRP A 204 12.66 3.29 30.52
CA TRP A 204 12.59 2.10 29.68
C TRP A 204 13.14 0.87 30.39
N GLN A 205 12.74 -0.33 29.94
CA GLN A 205 13.28 -1.60 30.44
C GLN A 205 13.15 -2.70 29.38
N PHE A 206 14.09 -3.66 29.39
CA PHE A 206 14.02 -4.90 28.63
C PHE A 206 13.88 -6.12 29.53
N ALA A 207 13.19 -7.16 29.07
CA ALA A 207 13.11 -8.44 29.77
C ALA A 207 12.88 -9.60 28.79
N GLY A 208 13.30 -10.80 29.17
CA GLY A 208 12.95 -12.05 28.48
C GLY A 208 11.51 -12.50 28.73
N HIS A 209 10.72 -11.74 29.50
CA HIS A 209 9.36 -12.10 29.90
C HIS A 209 8.38 -10.92 29.84
N MET A 210 7.10 -11.24 29.77
CA MET A 210 5.97 -10.31 29.74
C MET A 210 5.32 -10.18 31.12
N ARG A 211 6.13 -9.90 32.15
CA ARG A 211 5.64 -9.73 33.51
C ARG A 211 5.48 -8.24 33.83
N THR A 212 4.77 -8.00 34.92
CA THR A 212 4.33 -6.70 35.39
C THR A 212 5.48 -5.79 35.85
N ASP A 213 6.53 -6.39 36.38
CA ASP A 213 7.78 -5.73 36.79
C ASP A 213 8.41 -4.92 35.66
N LEU A 214 8.40 -5.43 34.42
CA LEU A 214 8.95 -4.74 33.25
C LEU A 214 8.37 -3.33 33.07
N VAL A 215 7.04 -3.19 33.17
CA VAL A 215 6.35 -1.90 33.01
C VAL A 215 6.58 -1.01 34.24
N LEU A 216 6.58 -1.61 35.44
CA LEU A 216 6.84 -0.87 36.68
C LEU A 216 8.26 -0.32 36.73
N ASP A 217 9.24 -1.07 36.26
CA ASP A 217 10.64 -0.67 36.26
C ASP A 217 10.91 0.47 35.28
N ALA A 218 10.30 0.42 34.09
CA ALA A 218 10.33 1.53 33.15
C ALA A 218 9.72 2.81 33.75
N LEU A 219 8.60 2.69 34.49
CA LEU A 219 7.97 3.82 35.17
C LEU A 219 8.81 4.34 36.35
N ARG A 220 9.38 3.45 37.17
CA ARG A 220 10.28 3.81 38.29
C ARG A 220 11.52 4.54 37.77
N MET A 221 12.11 4.08 36.67
CA MET A 221 13.21 4.76 36.01
C MET A 221 12.82 6.16 35.53
N ALA A 222 11.62 6.33 34.97
CA ALA A 222 11.13 7.64 34.56
C ALA A 222 10.95 8.59 35.77
N LEU A 223 10.38 8.08 36.87
CA LEU A 223 10.15 8.87 38.09
C LEU A 223 11.45 9.28 38.79
N THR A 224 12.43 8.37 38.89
CA THR A 224 13.73 8.64 39.54
C THR A 224 14.58 9.66 38.79
N ARG A 225 14.35 9.83 37.48
CA ARG A 225 15.05 10.81 36.64
C ARG A 225 14.43 12.20 36.65
N ARG A 226 13.32 12.40 37.37
CA ARG A 226 12.73 13.72 37.54
C ARG A 226 13.67 14.61 38.35
N GLN A 227 13.73 15.88 37.96
CA GLN A 227 14.44 16.89 38.74
C GLN A 227 13.66 17.22 40.01
N ASP A 228 14.39 17.56 41.06
CA ASP A 228 13.82 18.00 42.33
C ASP A 228 13.05 19.31 42.13
N GLY A 229 11.82 19.37 42.64
CA GLY A 229 10.89 20.50 42.42
C GLY A 229 9.89 20.30 41.27
N ALA A 230 9.96 19.19 40.53
CA ALA A 230 8.93 18.78 39.56
C ALA A 230 7.71 18.10 40.23
N ASP A 231 7.24 18.65 41.37
CA ASP A 231 6.02 18.25 42.09
C ASP A 231 4.77 18.73 41.33
N VAL A 232 4.75 18.48 40.03
CA VAL A 232 3.66 18.83 39.14
C VAL A 232 2.73 17.65 38.98
N GLU A 233 1.45 17.96 38.82
CA GLU A 233 0.47 16.97 38.44
C GLU A 233 0.86 16.34 37.09
N LEU A 234 1.10 15.02 37.09
CA LEU A 234 1.46 14.22 35.93
C LEU A 234 0.34 13.21 35.65
N VAL A 235 -0.07 13.16 34.38
CA VAL A 235 -0.90 12.08 33.86
C VAL A 235 0.00 11.03 33.22
N HIS A 236 -0.14 9.79 33.67
CA HIS A 236 0.44 8.63 32.99
C HIS A 236 -0.63 7.90 32.20
N HIS A 237 -0.44 7.81 30.88
CA HIS A 237 -1.31 7.09 29.96
C HIS A 237 -0.62 5.85 29.43
N SER A 238 -1.24 4.69 29.60
CA SER A 238 -0.85 3.44 28.98
C SER A 238 -2.03 2.87 28.21
N ASP A 239 -1.82 2.43 26.98
CA ASP A 239 -2.86 1.80 26.18
C ASP A 239 -3.28 0.45 26.79
N ALA A 240 -4.58 0.14 26.68
CA ALA A 240 -5.18 -1.03 27.29
C ALA A 240 -4.78 -2.33 26.56
N GLY A 241 -3.78 -3.03 27.08
CA GLY A 241 -3.45 -4.40 26.72
C GLY A 241 -3.56 -5.33 27.93
N SER A 242 -4.64 -6.10 28.06
CA SER A 242 -4.74 -7.20 29.04
C SER A 242 -3.82 -8.36 28.66
N GLN A 243 -2.84 -8.65 29.51
CA GLN A 243 -1.84 -9.71 29.32
C GLN A 243 -2.12 -10.82 30.35
N GLY A 244 -2.34 -12.06 29.89
CA GLY A 244 -2.27 -13.26 30.75
C GLY A 244 -3.08 -13.25 32.06
N GLY A 245 -4.28 -12.67 32.08
CA GLY A 245 -5.15 -12.67 33.27
C GLY A 245 -4.86 -11.58 34.30
N LEU A 246 -3.93 -10.65 34.03
CA LEU A 246 -3.71 -9.46 34.86
C LEU A 246 -4.17 -8.21 34.12
N ASN A 247 -5.27 -7.64 34.60
CA ASN A 247 -5.84 -6.38 34.13
C ASN A 247 -4.96 -5.22 34.59
N ARG A 248 -4.29 -4.56 33.64
CA ARG A 248 -3.73 -3.22 33.84
C ARG A 248 -4.30 -2.28 32.80
N SER A 249 -5.55 -1.90 33.03
CA SER A 249 -5.93 -0.54 32.68
C SER A 249 -5.50 0.33 33.86
N SER A 250 -4.72 1.38 33.62
CA SER A 250 -4.44 2.34 34.66
C SER A 250 -4.06 3.66 34.02
N GLN A 251 -5.06 4.47 33.70
CA GLN A 251 -4.83 5.90 33.63
C GLN A 251 -4.77 6.38 35.06
N GLN A 252 -3.57 6.77 35.48
CA GLN A 252 -3.32 7.19 36.85
C GLN A 252 -2.90 8.64 36.81
N ARG A 253 -3.66 9.49 37.52
CA ARG A 253 -3.11 10.75 38.02
C ARG A 253 -2.06 10.35 39.04
N VAL A 254 -0.80 10.39 38.65
CA VAL A 254 0.30 10.16 39.58
C VAL A 254 0.59 11.51 40.21
N ARG A 255 0.02 11.74 41.40
CA ARG A 255 0.45 12.84 42.27
C ARG A 255 1.68 12.37 43.05
N ALA A 256 2.82 12.29 42.37
CA ALA A 256 4.07 11.91 43.01
C ALA A 256 4.66 13.14 43.70
N VAL A 257 4.45 13.25 45.00
CA VAL A 257 5.37 13.99 45.88
C VAL A 257 6.52 13.03 46.16
N LYS A 258 7.77 13.49 45.95
CA LYS A 258 9.02 12.70 46.03
C LYS A 258 9.16 11.79 47.28
N HIS A 259 8.37 12.03 48.34
CA HIS A 259 8.38 11.29 49.60
C HIS A 259 7.09 10.53 49.99
N ARG A 260 6.05 10.45 49.16
CA ARG A 260 4.87 9.63 49.51
C ARG A 260 4.08 9.20 48.27
N LEU A 261 4.26 7.93 47.88
CA LEU A 261 3.38 7.26 46.92
C LEU A 261 2.04 6.98 47.61
N GLN A 262 1.05 7.87 47.46
CA GLN A 262 -0.35 7.47 47.62
C GLN A 262 -0.85 6.96 46.25
N MET A 263 -0.69 5.66 46.05
CA MET A 263 -1.41 4.92 45.01
C MET A 263 -2.83 4.69 45.53
N THR A 264 -3.80 5.51 45.13
CA THR A 264 -5.22 5.21 45.40
C THR A 264 -5.65 4.09 44.46
N LEU A 265 -5.48 2.85 44.91
CA LEU A 265 -6.08 1.68 44.28
C LEU A 265 -7.57 1.68 44.66
N GLY A 266 -8.41 2.22 43.77
CA GLY A 266 -9.85 1.94 43.82
C GLY A 266 -10.05 0.49 43.36
N CYS A 267 -10.69 -0.31 44.22
CA CYS A 267 -11.09 -1.69 43.95
C CYS A 267 -11.88 -1.86 42.65
#